data_AF-A0A1H6I9A9-F1
#
_entry.id   AF-A0A1H6I9A9-F1
#
_cell.length_a   1.000
_cell.length_b   1.000
_cell.length_c   1.000
_cell.angle_alpha   90.00
_cell.angle_beta   90.00
_cell.angle_gamma   90.00
#
_symmetry.space_group_name_H-M   'P 1'
#
loop_
_entity.id
_entity.type
_entity.pdbx_description
1 polymer ?
#
loop_
_entity_poly.entity_id
_entity_poly.type
_entity_poly.pdbx_seq_one_letter_code
_entity_poly.pdbx_strand_id
1 'polypeptide(L)'
;MARDKYAGCVLHDQPAEVFATTEEAWLWFVRCQSARDEGARFGAGRGEVARPCEPDDIAREVGRLYRGRILRPAHLKVLDRFGRRLAPPDPWAGDSPAEARLWEEALDRLATPLKRKGIVS
;
A
#
# COMPACT_ATOMS: atom_id res chain seq x y z
N MET A 1 -3.37 16.35 -32.37
CA MET A 1 -4.43 15.37 -32.04
C MET A 1 -4.28 14.99 -30.58
N ALA A 2 -4.99 15.68 -29.69
CA ALA A 2 -4.97 15.42 -28.25
C ALA A 2 -6.01 14.36 -27.90
N ARG A 3 -5.62 13.31 -27.18
CA ARG A 3 -6.54 12.29 -26.66
C ARG A 3 -6.97 12.70 -25.26
N ASP A 4 -8.04 13.46 -25.22
CA ASP A 4 -8.85 13.69 -24.03
C ASP A 4 -9.72 12.45 -23.79
N LYS A 5 -9.41 11.65 -22.75
CA LYS A 5 -10.26 10.55 -22.30
C LYS A 5 -10.02 10.22 -20.83
N TYR A 6 -10.43 11.10 -19.92
CA TYR A 6 -10.91 10.68 -18.59
C TYR A 6 -12.04 11.62 -18.16
N ALA A 7 -13.21 11.43 -18.79
CA ALA A 7 -14.47 11.97 -18.31
C ALA A 7 -14.78 11.31 -16.95
N GLY A 8 -15.02 12.14 -15.94
CA GLY A 8 -15.14 11.74 -14.55
C GLY A 8 -16.36 10.88 -14.23
N CYS A 9 -16.19 10.04 -13.21
CA CYS A 9 -17.22 9.82 -12.22
C CYS A 9 -16.82 10.66 -11.00
N VAL A 10 -17.55 11.75 -10.77
CA VAL A 10 -17.51 12.48 -9.51
C VAL A 10 -18.32 11.65 -8.51
N LEU A 11 -17.64 11.01 -7.55
CA LEU A 11 -18.26 10.42 -6.37
C LEU A 11 -17.42 10.84 -5.15
N HIS A 12 -17.98 11.78 -4.37
CA HIS A 12 -17.49 12.41 -3.15
C HIS A 12 -16.44 13.54 -3.28
N ASP A 13 -16.92 14.76 -3.05
CA ASP A 13 -16.17 15.93 -2.53
C ASP A 13 -15.80 15.70 -1.05
N GLN A 14 -15.26 14.53 -0.71
CA GLN A 14 -14.62 14.32 0.58
C GLN A 14 -13.13 14.55 0.38
N PRO A 15 -12.47 15.42 1.18
CA PRO A 15 -11.03 15.57 1.10
C PRO A 15 -10.42 14.19 1.32
N ALA A 16 -9.73 13.69 0.31
CA ALA A 16 -9.17 12.34 0.35
C ALA A 16 -8.24 12.23 1.56
N GLU A 17 -8.54 11.31 2.47
CA GLU A 17 -7.80 11.21 3.72
C GLU A 17 -6.47 10.49 3.48
N VAL A 18 -5.38 11.26 3.62
CA VAL A 18 -4.02 10.73 3.56
C VAL A 18 -3.78 9.74 4.69
N PHE A 19 -2.99 8.71 4.43
CA PHE A 19 -2.63 7.75 5.48
C PHE A 19 -1.68 8.42 6.47
N ALA A 20 -1.87 8.15 7.77
CA ALA A 20 -1.00 8.70 8.81
C ALA A 20 0.40 8.07 8.75
N THR A 21 0.49 6.83 8.28
CA THR A 21 1.75 6.11 8.15
C THR A 21 1.80 5.29 6.87
N THR A 22 3.03 4.98 6.42
CA THR A 22 3.24 4.02 5.32
C THR A 22 2.79 2.61 5.67
N GLU A 23 2.85 2.25 6.96
CA GLU A 23 2.33 0.98 7.45
C GLU A 23 0.82 0.87 7.22
N GLU A 24 0.06 1.89 7.60
CA GLU A 24 -1.38 1.93 7.39
C GLU A 24 -1.74 1.80 5.90
N ALA A 25 -1.02 2.52 5.03
CA ALA A 25 -1.19 2.43 3.59
C ALA A 25 -0.91 1.01 3.05
N TRP A 26 0.16 0.36 3.54
CA TRP A 26 0.50 -1.02 3.15
C TRP A 26 -0.54 -2.03 3.63
N LEU A 27 -0.97 -1.95 4.89
CA LEU A 27 -1.99 -2.83 5.45
C LEU A 27 -3.33 -2.66 4.73
N TRP A 28 -3.70 -1.42 4.39
CA TRP A 28 -4.87 -1.15 3.56
C TRP A 28 -4.76 -1.80 2.18
N PHE A 29 -3.61 -1.66 1.49
CA PHE A 29 -3.36 -2.32 0.21
C PHE A 29 -3.54 -3.84 0.31
N VAL A 30 -2.99 -4.47 1.35
CA VAL A 30 -3.11 -5.92 1.53
C VAL A 30 -4.55 -6.34 1.80
N ARG A 31 -5.33 -5.58 2.58
CA ARG A 31 -6.78 -5.83 2.74
C ARG A 31 -7.52 -5.78 1.41
N CYS A 32 -7.24 -4.76 0.59
CA CYS A 32 -7.83 -4.64 -0.73
C CYS A 32 -7.44 -5.82 -1.63
N GLN A 33 -6.18 -6.29 -1.56
CA GLN A 33 -5.72 -7.41 -2.35
C GLN A 33 -6.35 -8.73 -1.92
N SER A 34 -6.37 -9.04 -0.61
CA SER A 34 -7.02 -10.24 -0.08
C SER A 34 -8.49 -10.29 -0.47
N ALA A 35 -9.20 -9.17 -0.38
CA ALA A 35 -10.61 -9.15 -0.73
C ALA A 35 -10.85 -9.30 -2.25
N ARG A 36 -9.94 -8.77 -3.10
CA ARG A 36 -9.95 -9.04 -4.54
C ARG A 36 -9.74 -10.53 -4.84
N ASP A 37 -8.81 -11.17 -4.13
CA ASP A 37 -8.50 -12.60 -4.28
C ASP A 37 -9.67 -13.49 -3.80
N GLU A 38 -10.40 -13.06 -2.78
CA GLU A 38 -11.64 -13.68 -2.30
C GLU A 38 -12.85 -13.46 -3.24
N GLY A 39 -12.65 -12.79 -4.38
CA GLY A 39 -13.67 -12.55 -5.40
C GLY A 39 -14.53 -11.31 -5.15
N ALA A 40 -14.23 -10.51 -4.12
CA ALA A 40 -14.88 -9.23 -3.93
C ALA A 40 -14.36 -8.22 -4.96
N ARG A 41 -15.22 -7.84 -5.90
CA ARG A 41 -14.95 -6.74 -6.83
C ARG A 41 -15.12 -5.41 -6.09
N PHE A 42 -14.03 -4.87 -5.56
CA PHE A 42 -14.01 -3.46 -5.13
C PHE A 42 -14.19 -2.57 -6.35
N GLY A 43 -15.36 -1.96 -6.48
CA GLY A 43 -15.58 -0.82 -7.37
C GLY A 43 -15.04 0.44 -6.70
N ALA A 44 -14.41 1.32 -7.49
CA ALA A 44 -14.01 2.65 -7.05
C ALA A 44 -15.19 3.35 -6.32
N GLY A 45 -14.93 3.87 -5.13
CA GLY A 45 -15.93 4.58 -4.31
C GLY A 45 -16.79 3.73 -3.35
N ARG A 46 -16.44 2.45 -3.09
CA ARG A 46 -17.14 1.60 -2.09
C ARG A 46 -16.39 1.40 -0.76
N GLY A 47 -15.25 2.04 -0.56
CA GLY A 47 -14.67 2.17 0.77
C GLY A 47 -15.38 3.28 1.54
N GLU A 48 -15.62 3.09 2.84
CA GLU A 48 -16.22 4.13 3.72
C GLU A 48 -15.41 5.43 3.76
N VAL A 49 -14.16 5.41 3.27
CA VAL A 49 -13.25 6.55 3.21
C VAL A 49 -12.77 6.74 1.77
N ALA A 50 -12.97 7.94 1.22
CA ALA A 50 -12.32 8.37 -0.02
C ALA A 50 -10.80 8.45 0.21
N ARG A 51 -10.03 7.52 -0.39
CA ARG A 51 -8.56 7.50 -0.28
C ARG A 51 -7.92 8.19 -1.48
N PRO A 52 -6.76 8.85 -1.31
CA PRO A 52 -6.10 9.60 -2.38
C PRO A 52 -5.42 8.72 -3.44
N CYS A 53 -5.44 7.39 -3.27
CA CYS A 53 -4.81 6.44 -4.19
C CYS A 53 -5.65 5.17 -4.38
N GLU A 54 -5.47 4.53 -5.52
CA GLU A 54 -5.99 3.20 -5.80
C GLU A 54 -5.01 2.12 -5.28
N PRO A 55 -5.46 0.90 -4.95
CA PRO A 55 -4.57 -0.18 -4.51
C PRO A 55 -3.45 -0.48 -5.53
N ASP A 56 -3.75 -0.29 -6.82
CA ASP A 56 -2.82 -0.51 -7.92
C ASP A 56 -1.67 0.51 -7.93
N ASP A 57 -1.86 1.69 -7.33
CA ASP A 57 -0.80 2.71 -7.21
C ASP A 57 0.28 2.27 -6.22
N ILE A 58 -0.11 1.64 -5.12
CA ILE A 58 0.82 1.06 -4.14
C ILE A 58 1.55 -0.13 -4.76
N ALA A 59 0.84 -1.03 -5.45
CA ALA A 59 1.45 -2.14 -6.18
C ALA A 59 2.46 -1.64 -7.24
N ARG A 60 2.14 -0.55 -7.94
CA ARG A 60 3.03 0.05 -8.94
C ARG A 60 4.30 0.61 -8.31
N GLU A 61 4.20 1.30 -7.18
CA GLU A 61 5.39 1.82 -6.48
C GLU A 61 6.27 0.69 -5.92
N VAL A 62 5.67 -0.33 -5.32
CA VAL A 62 6.41 -1.51 -4.86
C VAL A 62 7.13 -2.19 -6.02
N GLY A 63 6.43 -2.39 -7.14
CA GLY A 63 7.02 -2.95 -8.36
C GLY A 63 8.15 -2.08 -8.92
N ARG A 64 8.01 -0.74 -8.86
CA ARG A 64 9.06 0.20 -9.26
C ARG A 64 10.29 0.10 -8.36
N LEU A 65 10.11 0.06 -7.04
CA LEU A 65 11.21 -0.07 -6.08
C LEU A 65 11.92 -1.43 -6.20
N TYR A 66 11.17 -2.50 -6.47
CA TYR A 66 11.73 -3.82 -6.69
C TYR A 66 12.55 -3.89 -7.98
N ARG A 67 12.03 -3.38 -9.11
CA ARG A 67 12.78 -3.30 -10.37
C ARG A 67 14.03 -2.41 -10.25
N GLY A 68 13.94 -1.36 -9.44
CA GLY A 68 15.08 -0.49 -9.08
C GLY A 68 16.09 -1.12 -8.11
N ARG A 69 15.88 -2.36 -7.66
CA ARG A 69 16.69 -3.08 -6.65
C ARG A 69 16.80 -2.36 -5.30
N ILE A 70 15.87 -1.42 -5.04
CA ILE A 70 15.77 -0.72 -3.76
C ILE A 70 15.08 -1.65 -2.75
N LEU A 71 13.98 -2.28 -3.16
CA LEU A 71 13.41 -3.43 -2.46
C LEU A 71 14.05 -4.71 -2.97
N ARG A 72 14.27 -5.65 -2.04
CA ARG A 72 14.89 -6.94 -2.29
C ARG A 72 13.85 -8.04 -2.08
N PRO A 73 14.06 -9.26 -2.60
CA PRO A 73 13.15 -10.37 -2.37
C PRO A 73 12.85 -10.63 -0.88
N ALA A 74 13.85 -10.43 -0.01
CA ALA A 74 13.68 -10.54 1.44
C ALA A 74 12.68 -9.53 2.00
N HIS A 75 12.74 -8.27 1.55
CA HIS A 75 11.78 -7.23 1.93
C HIS A 75 10.36 -7.61 1.51
N LEU A 76 10.18 -8.08 0.26
CA LEU A 76 8.87 -8.48 -0.24
C LEU A 76 8.28 -9.68 0.53
N LYS A 77 9.12 -10.65 0.90
CA LYS A 77 8.70 -11.81 1.68
C LYS A 77 8.18 -11.41 3.06
N VAL A 78 8.88 -10.50 3.73
CA VAL A 78 8.47 -9.97 5.04
C VAL A 78 7.20 -9.14 4.90
N LEU A 79 7.15 -8.24 3.92
CA LEU A 79 5.96 -7.42 3.63
C LEU A 79 4.70 -8.27 3.36
N ASP A 80 4.82 -9.36 2.59
CA ASP A 80 3.71 -10.30 2.33
C ASP A 80 3.33 -11.07 3.60
N ARG A 81 4.30 -11.65 4.33
CA ARG A 81 4.04 -12.42 5.54
C ARG A 81 3.27 -11.63 6.60
N PHE A 82 3.75 -10.43 6.94
CA PHE A 82 3.14 -9.59 7.97
C PHE A 82 1.93 -8.82 7.44
N GLY A 83 1.93 -8.47 6.15
CA GLY A 83 0.76 -7.95 5.46
C GLY A 83 -0.43 -8.89 5.57
N ARG A 84 -0.26 -10.20 5.29
CA ARG A 84 -1.32 -11.21 5.43
C ARG A 84 -1.84 -11.35 6.86
N ARG A 85 -0.97 -11.14 7.86
CA ARG A 85 -1.35 -11.11 9.28
C ARG A 85 -2.09 -9.83 9.68
N LEU A 86 -2.08 -8.82 8.81
CA LEU A 86 -2.59 -7.47 9.06
C LEU A 86 -1.99 -6.84 10.32
N ALA A 87 -0.75 -7.20 10.65
CA ALA A 87 -0.06 -6.78 11.87
C ALA A 87 1.45 -6.70 11.62
N PRO A 88 2.15 -5.71 12.22
CA PRO A 88 3.59 -5.64 12.15
C PRO A 88 4.26 -6.81 12.88
N PRO A 89 5.57 -7.05 12.64
CA PRO A 89 6.35 -8.04 13.39
C PRO A 89 6.35 -7.72 14.89
N ASP A 90 6.05 -8.72 15.71
CA ASP A 90 5.99 -8.57 17.17
C ASP A 90 7.06 -9.44 17.85
N PRO A 91 8.04 -8.84 18.57
CA PRO A 91 9.03 -9.58 19.35
C PRO A 91 8.42 -10.49 20.42
N TRP A 92 7.26 -10.13 21.00
CA TRP A 92 6.58 -10.93 22.01
C TRP A 92 5.82 -12.12 21.41
N ALA A 93 5.48 -12.06 20.12
CA ALA A 93 4.91 -13.16 19.36
C ALA A 93 5.98 -14.16 18.83
N GLY A 94 7.26 -13.90 19.11
CA GLY A 94 8.37 -14.76 18.67
C GLY A 94 8.83 -14.51 17.23
N ASP A 95 8.46 -13.38 16.62
CA ASP A 95 8.97 -13.01 15.30
C ASP A 95 10.44 -12.58 15.38
N SER A 96 11.20 -12.84 14.31
CA SER A 96 12.65 -12.59 14.31
C SER A 96 12.95 -11.08 14.32
N PRO A 97 13.92 -10.60 15.13
CA PRO A 97 14.38 -9.21 15.05
C PRO A 97 14.90 -8.81 13.65
N ALA A 98 15.42 -9.77 12.89
CA ALA A 98 15.83 -9.52 11.51
C ALA A 98 14.64 -9.27 10.58
N GLU A 99 13.50 -9.92 10.82
CA GLU A 99 12.26 -9.69 10.08
C GLU A 99 11.63 -8.35 10.44
N ALA A 100 11.64 -7.98 11.73
CA ALA A 100 11.24 -6.65 12.19
C ALA A 100 12.05 -5.55 11.48
N ARG A 101 13.37 -5.71 11.42
CA ARG A 101 14.24 -4.76 10.72
C ARG A 101 13.93 -4.68 9.22
N LEU A 102 13.76 -5.82 8.55
CA LEU A 102 13.41 -5.85 7.12
C LEU A 102 12.05 -5.22 6.83
N TRP A 103 11.09 -5.34 7.75
CA TRP A 103 9.79 -4.69 7.66
C TRP A 103 9.93 -3.16 7.72
N GLU A 104 10.60 -2.65 8.75
CA GLU A 104 10.87 -1.22 8.91
C GLU A 104 11.63 -0.66 7.70
N GLU A 105 12.69 -1.34 7.26
CA GLU A 105 13.53 -0.92 6.13
C GLU A 105 12.74 -0.91 4.80
N ALA A 106 11.74 -1.78 4.66
CA ALA A 106 10.88 -1.82 3.49
C ALA A 106 9.85 -0.69 3.51
N LEU A 107 9.21 -0.44 4.66
CA LEU A 107 8.25 0.65 4.84
C LEU A 107 8.92 2.02 4.69
N ASP A 108 10.12 2.22 5.24
CA ASP A 108 10.88 3.47 5.08
C ASP A 108 11.15 3.79 3.59
N ARG A 109 11.51 2.77 2.81
CA ARG A 109 11.72 2.91 1.37
C ARG A 109 10.45 3.18 0.59
N LEU A 110 9.31 2.63 1.02
CA LEU A 110 8.01 2.97 0.46
C LEU A 110 7.57 4.38 0.87
N ALA A 111 7.96 4.87 2.04
CA ALA A 111 7.52 6.17 2.54
C ALA A 111 7.94 7.30 1.60
N THR A 112 9.16 7.25 1.05
CA THR A 112 9.67 8.28 0.14
C THR A 112 8.78 8.50 -1.10
N PRO A 113 8.47 7.50 -1.94
CA PRO A 113 7.57 7.68 -3.08
C PRO A 113 6.13 7.97 -2.68
N LEU A 114 5.62 7.43 -1.57
CA LEU A 114 4.24 7.67 -1.14
C LEU A 114 4.02 9.11 -0.63
N LYS A 115 4.98 9.65 0.14
CA LYS A 115 4.96 11.06 0.57
C LYS A 115 5.06 12.01 -0.62
N ARG A 116 5.93 11.71 -1.59
CA ARG A 116 6.04 12.51 -2.83
C ARG A 116 4.74 12.56 -3.64
N LYS A 117 3.90 11.52 -3.56
CA LYS A 117 2.59 11.47 -4.21
C LYS A 117 1.45 12.06 -3.37
N GLY A 118 1.71 12.47 -2.12
CA GLY A 118 0.69 12.95 -1.20
C GLY A 118 -0.25 11.86 -0.70
N ILE A 119 0.18 10.60 -0.70
CA ILE A 119 -0.62 9.47 -0.21
C ILE A 119 -0.47 9.33 1.32
N VAL A 120 0.71 9.64 1.83
CA VAL A 120 1.09 9.61 3.25
C VAL A 120 1.56 11.01 3.65
N SER A 121 1.28 11.42 4.89
CA SER A 121 1.71 12.71 5.46
C SER A 121 3.20 12.79 5.86
#